data_AF-A0A538CTN5-F1
#
_entry.id   AF-A0A538CTN5-F1
#
_cell.length_a   1.000
_cell.length_b   1.000
_cell.length_c   1.000
_cell.angle_alpha   90.00
_cell.angle_beta   90.00
_cell.angle_gamma   90.00
#
_symmetry.space_group_name_H-M   'P 1'
#
loop_
_entity.id
_entity.type
_entity.pdbx_description
1 polymer ?
#
loop_
_entity_poly.entity_id
_entity_poly.type
_entity_poly.pdbx_seq_one_letter_code
_entity_poly.pdbx_strand_id
1 'polypeptide(L)'
;DEYIDHIVRFLDVMGPGAHVVAVCQPCVAALVATAVMAQGDHPARPRSLTLMAGPIDARVNPTKVNELATSKPIAWFERNLIASVPWRYPGACRRVYPGFLQVAAFMSMNLERHVSAHRKLFTDLARDDRASALATAAFYDEYFAVLDLTAEFYLETVQKVFQQYELPLGTLEWQGRRVEPAAIRRTALLTVEGERDDICAVGQTVAAHDLCPNIGPAKRGHHLQAGVGHYGVFNGRRWESQIYPILQNFIRAND
;
A
#
# COMPACT_ATOMS: atom_id res chain seq x y z
N ASP A 1 -12.19 7.47 6.86
CA ASP A 1 -12.03 8.95 6.82
C ASP A 1 -10.79 9.49 7.52
N GLU A 2 -10.52 9.14 8.78
CA GLU A 2 -9.44 9.74 9.58
C GLU A 2 -8.04 9.65 8.93
N TYR A 3 -7.71 8.54 8.27
CA TYR A 3 -6.41 8.41 7.61
C TYR A 3 -6.25 9.37 6.41
N ILE A 4 -7.35 9.62 5.68
CA ILE A 4 -7.39 10.62 4.61
C ILE A 4 -7.22 12.03 5.21
N ASP A 5 -7.93 12.33 6.30
CA ASP A 5 -7.78 13.61 7.02
C ASP A 5 -6.34 13.84 7.47
N HIS A 6 -5.67 12.78 7.91
CA HIS A 6 -4.28 12.85 8.31
C HIS A 6 -3.36 13.26 7.15
N ILE A 7 -3.56 12.66 5.97
CA ILE A 7 -2.79 13.00 4.76
C ILE A 7 -3.08 14.44 4.34
N VAL A 8 -4.36 14.85 4.29
CA VAL A 8 -4.77 16.21 3.93
C VAL A 8 -4.15 17.23 4.89
N ARG A 9 -4.23 16.99 6.20
CA ARG A 9 -3.65 17.87 7.22
C ARG A 9 -2.14 17.97 7.10
N PHE A 10 -1.43 16.87 6.82
CA PHE A 10 0.01 16.90 6.64
C PHE A 10 0.40 17.73 5.42
N LEU A 11 -0.33 17.57 4.30
CA LEU A 11 -0.11 18.38 3.11
C LEU A 11 -0.40 19.86 3.38
N ASP A 12 -1.46 20.17 4.12
CA ASP A 12 -1.78 21.55 4.53
C ASP A 12 -0.67 22.18 5.37
N VAL A 13 -0.15 21.45 6.37
CA VAL A 13 0.97 21.91 7.22
C VAL A 13 2.26 22.10 6.41
N MET A 14 2.55 21.22 5.45
CA MET A 14 3.71 21.36 4.56
C MET A 14 3.57 22.52 3.57
N GLY A 15 2.33 22.84 3.18
CA GLY A 15 2.01 23.88 2.21
C GLY A 15 2.15 23.45 0.75
N PRO A 16 1.97 24.38 -0.20
CA PRO A 16 2.03 24.10 -1.62
C PRO A 16 3.41 23.60 -2.08
N GLY A 17 3.41 22.64 -3.01
CA GLY A 17 4.64 22.12 -3.62
C GLY A 17 5.03 20.70 -3.20
N ALA A 18 4.25 20.06 -2.33
CA ALA A 18 4.51 18.70 -1.91
C ALA A 18 4.37 17.67 -3.05
N HIS A 19 5.16 16.60 -2.97
CA HIS A 19 5.03 15.38 -3.77
C HIS A 19 4.70 14.21 -2.85
N VAL A 20 3.70 13.40 -3.22
CA VAL A 20 3.24 12.27 -2.41
C VAL A 20 3.68 10.97 -3.06
N VAL A 21 4.30 10.09 -2.26
CA VAL A 21 4.62 8.71 -2.65
C VAL A 21 3.91 7.79 -1.68
N ALA A 22 3.01 6.96 -2.20
CA ALA A 22 2.28 5.95 -1.45
C ALA A 22 2.67 4.56 -1.95
N VAL A 23 2.89 3.64 -1.00
CA VAL A 23 3.37 2.30 -1.26
C VAL A 23 2.45 1.30 -0.58
N CYS A 24 1.92 0.33 -1.32
CA CYS A 24 0.99 -0.69 -0.84
C CYS A 24 -0.37 -0.11 -0.39
N GLN A 25 -0.84 -0.48 0.80
CA GLN A 25 -2.13 -0.11 1.39
C GLN A 25 -2.50 1.40 1.32
N PRO A 26 -1.62 2.37 1.63
CA PRO A 26 -1.97 3.79 1.61
C PRO A 26 -2.29 4.36 0.23
N CYS A 27 -2.04 3.64 -0.87
CA CYS A 27 -2.30 4.15 -2.23
C CYS A 27 -3.74 4.61 -2.43
N VAL A 28 -4.73 3.87 -1.92
CA VAL A 28 -6.15 4.25 -1.99
C VAL A 28 -6.37 5.56 -1.24
N ALA A 29 -5.93 5.66 0.02
CA ALA A 29 -6.11 6.86 0.84
C ALA A 29 -5.38 8.08 0.26
N ALA A 30 -4.18 7.90 -0.30
CA ALA A 30 -3.42 8.98 -0.92
C ALA A 30 -4.08 9.50 -2.20
N LEU A 31 -4.64 8.61 -3.03
CA LEU A 31 -5.43 9.01 -4.19
C LEU A 31 -6.69 9.76 -3.77
N VAL A 32 -7.38 9.28 -2.73
CA VAL A 32 -8.58 9.93 -2.19
C VAL A 32 -8.26 11.30 -1.61
N ALA A 33 -7.21 11.43 -0.80
CA ALA A 33 -6.75 12.71 -0.25
C ALA A 33 -6.44 13.71 -1.38
N THR A 34 -5.73 13.26 -2.41
CA THR A 34 -5.43 14.08 -3.59
C THR A 34 -6.70 14.50 -4.33
N ALA A 35 -7.67 13.59 -4.49
CA ALA A 35 -8.94 13.87 -5.14
C ALA A 35 -9.76 14.91 -4.37
N VAL A 36 -9.95 14.75 -3.05
CA VAL A 36 -10.75 15.68 -2.24
C VAL A 36 -10.09 17.06 -2.15
N MET A 37 -8.75 17.12 -2.09
CA MET A 37 -8.01 18.38 -2.17
C MET A 37 -8.17 19.05 -3.54
N ALA A 38 -8.18 18.27 -4.63
CA ALA A 38 -8.44 18.80 -5.96
C ALA A 38 -9.90 19.28 -6.14
N GLN A 39 -10.88 18.54 -5.62
CA GLN A 39 -12.30 18.93 -5.61
C GLN A 39 -12.53 20.25 -4.89
N GLY A 40 -11.78 20.53 -3.83
CA GLY A 40 -11.84 21.79 -3.07
C GLY A 40 -10.94 22.92 -3.60
N ASP A 41 -10.27 22.74 -4.75
CA ASP A 41 -9.20 23.62 -5.25
C ASP A 41 -8.16 23.99 -4.18
N HIS A 42 -7.84 23.04 -3.29
CA HIS A 42 -6.97 23.26 -2.15
C HIS A 42 -5.56 23.68 -2.63
N PRO A 43 -4.96 24.76 -2.07
CA PRO A 43 -3.67 25.26 -2.54
C PRO A 43 -2.53 24.28 -2.28
N ALA A 44 -2.60 23.53 -1.18
CA ALA A 44 -1.60 22.52 -0.79
C ALA A 44 -1.78 21.13 -1.46
N ARG A 45 -2.63 20.99 -2.47
CA ARG A 45 -2.74 19.72 -3.22
C ARG A 45 -1.37 19.33 -3.80
N PRO A 46 -1.02 18.04 -3.87
CA PRO A 46 0.31 17.64 -4.29
C PRO A 46 0.57 17.97 -5.76
N ARG A 47 1.82 18.29 -6.10
CA ARG A 47 2.29 18.48 -7.49
C ARG A 47 2.34 17.15 -8.23
N SER A 48 2.78 16.09 -7.56
CA SER A 48 2.69 14.73 -8.07
C SER A 48 2.24 13.73 -7.01
N LEU A 49 1.59 12.68 -7.46
CA LEU A 49 1.19 11.51 -6.70
C LEU A 49 1.82 10.27 -7.36
N THR A 50 2.61 9.51 -6.61
CA THR A 50 3.10 8.20 -7.01
C THR A 50 2.39 7.13 -6.18
N LEU A 51 1.80 6.15 -6.86
CA LEU A 51 1.15 4.98 -6.28
C LEU A 51 1.95 3.74 -6.66
N MET A 52 2.41 2.99 -5.67
CA MET A 52 3.28 1.82 -5.90
C MET A 52 2.66 0.57 -5.27
N ALA A 53 2.42 -0.46 -6.10
CA ALA A 53 1.90 -1.76 -5.66
C ALA A 53 0.63 -1.65 -4.77
N GLY A 54 -0.28 -0.74 -5.12
CA GLY A 54 -1.46 -0.40 -4.31
C GLY A 54 -2.78 -0.85 -4.95
N PRO A 55 -3.72 -1.44 -4.19
CA PRO A 55 -4.94 -2.02 -4.72
C PRO A 55 -6.01 -0.96 -5.02
N ILE A 56 -5.80 -0.12 -6.06
CA ILE A 56 -6.77 0.91 -6.44
C ILE A 56 -8.06 0.28 -6.98
N ASP A 57 -7.93 -0.76 -7.79
CA ASP A 57 -9.04 -1.62 -8.16
C ASP A 57 -8.73 -3.11 -7.90
N ALA A 58 -9.08 -3.56 -6.70
CA ALA A 58 -8.93 -4.93 -6.23
C ALA A 58 -9.73 -5.99 -7.03
N ARG A 59 -10.60 -5.58 -7.97
CA ARG A 59 -11.36 -6.49 -8.85
C ARG A 59 -10.53 -6.97 -10.03
N VAL A 60 -9.49 -6.22 -10.40
CA VAL A 60 -8.60 -6.56 -11.53
C VAL A 60 -7.60 -7.61 -11.08
N ASN A 61 -7.55 -8.74 -11.82
CA ASN A 61 -6.64 -9.86 -11.56
C ASN A 61 -6.56 -10.26 -10.07
N PRO A 62 -7.65 -10.75 -9.45
CA PRO A 62 -7.69 -11.04 -8.01
C PRO A 62 -6.59 -12.01 -7.58
N THR A 63 -5.87 -11.66 -6.52
CA THR A 63 -4.86 -12.50 -5.87
C THR A 63 -5.49 -13.32 -4.73
N LYS A 64 -4.69 -14.20 -4.11
CA LYS A 64 -5.10 -14.92 -2.88
C LYS A 64 -5.52 -13.97 -1.75
N VAL A 65 -4.96 -12.75 -1.71
CA VAL A 65 -5.36 -11.73 -0.73
C VAL A 65 -6.77 -11.24 -1.02
N ASN A 66 -7.08 -10.97 -2.29
CA ASN A 66 -8.42 -10.56 -2.72
C ASN A 66 -9.45 -11.68 -2.46
N GLU A 67 -9.10 -12.93 -2.75
CA GLU A 67 -9.94 -14.10 -2.48
C GLU A 67 -10.23 -14.25 -0.98
N LEU A 68 -9.19 -14.15 -0.13
CA LEU A 68 -9.37 -14.21 1.32
C LEU A 68 -10.33 -13.11 1.80
N ALA A 69 -10.10 -11.87 1.37
CA ALA A 69 -10.91 -10.71 1.77
C ALA A 69 -12.38 -10.85 1.38
N THR A 70 -12.69 -11.50 0.26
CA THR A 70 -14.06 -11.70 -0.24
C THR A 70 -14.71 -13.01 0.23
N SER A 71 -13.93 -13.97 0.73
CA SER A 71 -14.42 -15.29 1.14
C SER A 71 -15.26 -15.31 2.43
N LYS A 72 -15.23 -14.22 3.22
CA LYS A 72 -15.89 -14.12 4.53
C LYS A 72 -16.60 -12.77 4.70
N PRO A 73 -17.72 -12.71 5.44
CA PRO A 73 -18.34 -11.43 5.78
C PRO A 73 -17.44 -10.63 6.75
N ILE A 74 -17.55 -9.30 6.74
CA ILE A 74 -16.72 -8.43 7.60
C ILE A 74 -16.77 -8.81 9.10
N ALA A 75 -17.94 -9.23 9.59
CA ALA A 75 -18.12 -9.66 10.98
C ALA A 75 -17.31 -10.93 11.34
N TRP A 76 -16.93 -11.74 10.35
CA TRP A 76 -16.02 -12.86 10.58
C TRP A 76 -14.60 -12.35 10.85
N PHE A 77 -14.11 -11.38 10.07
CA PHE A 77 -12.79 -10.77 10.31
C PHE A 77 -12.75 -10.10 11.68
N GLU A 78 -13.81 -9.38 12.03
CA GLU A 78 -13.93 -8.74 13.34
C GLU A 78 -13.83 -9.75 14.50
N ARG A 79 -14.49 -10.90 14.39
CA ARG A 79 -14.47 -11.92 15.45
C ARG A 79 -13.18 -12.73 15.54
N ASN A 80 -12.51 -12.96 14.40
CA ASN A 80 -11.40 -13.91 14.32
C ASN A 80 -10.03 -13.24 14.30
N LEU A 81 -9.93 -12.00 13.82
CA LEU A 81 -8.64 -11.32 13.60
C LEU A 81 -8.44 -10.11 14.52
N ILE A 82 -9.48 -9.63 15.18
CA ILE A 82 -9.35 -8.51 16.12
C ILE A 82 -9.19 -9.03 17.54
N ALA A 83 -8.21 -8.48 18.25
CA ALA A 83 -7.99 -8.74 19.68
C ALA A 83 -7.90 -7.42 20.46
N SER A 84 -8.01 -7.52 21.78
CA SER A 84 -7.80 -6.38 22.67
C SER A 84 -6.37 -6.38 23.21
N VAL A 85 -5.74 -5.20 23.22
CA VAL A 85 -4.41 -5.02 23.81
C VAL A 85 -4.46 -5.42 25.29
N PRO A 86 -3.57 -6.31 25.78
CA PRO A 86 -3.55 -6.74 27.17
C PRO A 86 -3.32 -5.57 28.15
N TRP A 87 -3.91 -5.67 29.34
CA TRP A 87 -3.88 -4.62 30.37
C TRP A 87 -2.48 -4.13 30.77
N ARG A 88 -1.46 -4.99 30.63
CA ARG A 88 -0.07 -4.70 31.01
C ARG A 88 0.66 -3.80 30.02
N TYR A 89 0.10 -3.54 28.84
CA TYR A 89 0.75 -2.75 27.78
C TYR A 89 0.08 -1.38 27.60
N PRO A 90 0.84 -0.35 27.16
CA PRO A 90 0.27 0.91 26.71
C PRO A 90 -0.80 0.70 25.63
N GLY A 91 -1.92 1.41 25.74
CA GLY A 91 -3.07 1.19 24.85
C GLY A 91 -3.95 0.00 25.25
N ALA A 92 -3.85 -0.49 26.49
CA ALA A 92 -4.72 -1.50 27.07
C ALA A 92 -6.19 -1.34 26.66
N CYS A 93 -6.84 -2.47 26.37
CA CYS A 93 -8.23 -2.58 25.93
C CYS A 93 -8.53 -1.99 24.53
N ARG A 94 -7.59 -1.33 23.86
CA ARG A 94 -7.77 -0.95 22.44
C ARG A 94 -7.95 -2.20 21.59
N ARG A 95 -8.88 -2.13 20.64
CA ARG A 95 -9.10 -3.19 19.66
C ARG A 95 -8.11 -3.02 18.51
N VAL A 96 -7.39 -4.10 18.20
CA VAL A 96 -6.33 -4.08 17.20
C VAL A 96 -6.39 -5.35 16.34
N TYR A 97 -5.92 -5.25 15.11
CA TYR A 97 -5.44 -6.38 14.35
C TYR A 97 -3.97 -6.63 14.76
N PRO A 98 -3.69 -7.66 15.57
CA PRO A 98 -2.37 -7.86 16.18
C PRO A 98 -1.28 -8.17 15.15
N GLY A 99 -0.10 -7.60 15.35
CA GLY A 99 1.07 -7.81 14.49
C GLY A 99 1.45 -9.28 14.37
N PHE A 100 1.35 -10.07 15.44
CA PHE A 100 1.66 -11.51 15.36
C PHE A 100 0.68 -12.28 14.45
N LEU A 101 -0.59 -11.87 14.38
CA LEU A 101 -1.55 -12.45 13.43
C LEU A 101 -1.25 -12.01 12.01
N GLN A 102 -0.85 -10.75 11.82
CA GLN A 102 -0.38 -10.23 10.53
C GLN A 102 0.81 -11.06 10.00
N VAL A 103 1.85 -11.24 10.81
CA VAL A 103 3.04 -12.04 10.44
C VAL A 103 2.66 -13.48 10.16
N ALA A 104 1.84 -14.10 11.01
CA ALA A 104 1.40 -15.48 10.80
C ALA A 104 0.67 -15.64 9.46
N ALA A 105 -0.21 -14.69 9.11
CA ALA A 105 -0.92 -14.69 7.83
C ALA A 105 0.06 -14.59 6.66
N PHE A 106 0.97 -13.62 6.65
CA PHE A 106 1.93 -13.43 5.56
C PHE A 106 2.91 -14.61 5.42
N MET A 107 3.43 -15.12 6.53
CA MET A 107 4.29 -16.31 6.54
C MET A 107 3.57 -17.54 5.98
N SER A 108 2.27 -17.70 6.27
CA SER A 108 1.49 -18.85 5.80
C SER A 108 1.27 -18.83 4.29
N MET A 109 1.20 -17.65 3.66
CA MET A 109 0.99 -17.52 2.21
C MET A 109 2.15 -18.08 1.39
N ASN A 110 3.38 -18.05 1.93
CA ASN A 110 4.61 -18.46 1.25
C ASN A 110 5.51 -19.34 2.14
N LEU A 111 4.91 -20.25 2.92
CA LEU A 111 5.60 -21.00 3.98
C LEU A 111 6.86 -21.73 3.51
N GLU A 112 6.80 -22.43 2.37
CA GLU A 112 7.94 -23.18 1.82
C GLU A 112 9.15 -22.27 1.55
N ARG A 113 8.90 -21.08 0.99
CA ARG A 113 9.94 -20.08 0.73
C ARG A 113 10.60 -19.65 2.04
N HIS A 114 9.81 -19.43 3.09
CA HIS A 114 10.36 -19.01 4.37
C HIS A 114 11.14 -20.12 5.09
N VAL A 115 10.66 -21.36 5.02
CA VAL A 115 11.39 -22.54 5.54
C VAL A 115 12.71 -22.72 4.80
N SER A 116 12.69 -22.60 3.47
CA SER A 116 13.90 -22.70 2.65
C SER A 116 14.92 -21.62 3.00
N ALA A 117 14.47 -20.37 3.19
CA ALA A 117 15.35 -19.26 3.60
C ALA A 117 16.00 -19.50 4.97
N HIS A 118 15.27 -20.04 5.95
CA HIS A 118 15.84 -20.39 7.25
C HIS A 118 16.81 -21.58 7.19
N ARG A 119 16.53 -22.59 6.37
CA ARG A 119 17.49 -23.69 6.11
C ARG A 119 18.76 -23.18 5.44
N LYS A 120 18.62 -22.22 4.51
CA LYS A 120 19.76 -21.55 3.88
C LYS A 120 20.57 -20.77 4.91
N LEU A 121 19.91 -19.98 5.77
CA LEU A 121 20.58 -19.26 6.86
C LEU A 121 21.42 -20.21 7.74
N PHE A 122 20.86 -21.35 8.15
CA PHE A 122 21.62 -22.36 8.90
C PHE A 122 22.82 -22.89 8.11
N THR A 123 22.64 -23.18 6.83
CA THR A 123 23.71 -23.69 5.96
C THR A 123 24.83 -22.67 5.76
N ASP A 124 24.48 -21.40 5.56
CA ASP A 124 25.44 -20.30 5.40
C ASP A 124 26.26 -20.11 6.69
N LEU A 125 25.60 -20.15 7.87
CA LEU A 125 26.28 -20.11 9.17
C LEU A 125 27.21 -21.31 9.38
N ALA A 126 26.78 -22.52 9.03
CA ALA A 126 27.60 -23.73 9.13
C ALA A 126 28.83 -23.71 8.21
N ARG A 127 28.78 -22.96 7.11
CA ARG A 127 29.88 -22.75 6.17
C ARG A 127 30.73 -21.50 6.47
N ASP A 128 30.42 -20.78 7.54
CA ASP A 128 30.99 -19.46 7.89
C ASP A 128 30.84 -18.40 6.77
N ASP A 129 29.82 -18.52 5.90
CA ASP A 129 29.42 -17.48 4.94
C ASP A 129 28.62 -16.38 5.66
N ARG A 130 29.33 -15.54 6.39
CA ARG A 130 28.73 -14.49 7.23
C ARG A 130 28.01 -13.43 6.41
N ALA A 131 28.47 -13.12 5.20
CA ALA A 131 27.86 -12.09 4.38
C ALA A 131 26.43 -12.49 3.97
N SER A 132 26.27 -13.73 3.48
CA SER A 132 24.95 -14.25 3.10
C SER A 132 24.04 -14.49 4.31
N ALA A 133 24.61 -14.99 5.42
CA ALA A 133 23.86 -15.21 6.65
C ALA A 133 23.31 -13.90 7.22
N LEU A 134 24.14 -12.86 7.33
CA LEU A 134 23.74 -11.54 7.83
C LEU A 134 22.68 -10.89 6.94
N ALA A 135 22.79 -11.02 5.62
CA ALA A 135 21.78 -10.50 4.70
C ALA A 135 20.40 -11.17 4.93
N THR A 136 20.39 -12.49 5.15
CA THR A 136 19.14 -13.22 5.42
C THR A 136 18.57 -12.87 6.80
N ALA A 137 19.42 -12.75 7.82
CA ALA A 137 19.00 -12.35 9.16
C ALA A 137 18.41 -10.94 9.16
N ALA A 138 19.09 -9.97 8.55
CA ALA A 138 18.62 -8.59 8.46
C ALA A 138 17.26 -8.48 7.75
N PHE A 139 17.05 -9.26 6.68
CA PHE A 139 15.75 -9.31 6.01
C PHE A 139 14.64 -9.77 6.98
N TYR A 140 14.88 -10.81 7.77
CA TYR A 140 13.86 -11.32 8.70
C TYR A 140 13.66 -10.45 9.93
N ASP A 141 14.71 -9.76 10.41
CA ASP A 141 14.57 -8.75 11.45
C ASP A 141 13.63 -7.62 11.02
N GLU A 142 13.76 -7.15 9.77
CA GLU A 142 12.84 -6.17 9.19
C GLU A 142 11.46 -6.78 8.91
N TYR A 143 11.39 -7.99 8.36
CA TYR A 143 10.14 -8.66 8.02
C TYR A 143 9.26 -8.95 9.24
N PHE A 144 9.87 -9.18 10.41
CA PHE A 144 9.17 -9.40 11.68
C PHE A 144 8.93 -8.11 12.48
N ALA A 145 9.41 -6.96 12.00
CA ALA A 145 9.16 -5.65 12.61
C ALA A 145 7.74 -5.17 12.24
N VAL A 146 6.74 -5.70 12.93
CA VAL A 146 5.32 -5.39 12.71
C VAL A 146 4.73 -4.51 13.81
N LEU A 147 3.70 -3.76 13.44
CA LEU A 147 2.91 -2.92 14.33
C LEU A 147 1.47 -3.41 14.36
N ASP A 148 0.86 -3.35 15.54
CA ASP A 148 -0.59 -3.55 15.67
C ASP A 148 -1.34 -2.46 14.89
N LEU A 149 -2.30 -2.86 14.07
CA LEU A 149 -3.20 -1.92 13.38
C LEU A 149 -4.47 -1.73 14.20
N THR A 150 -5.01 -0.51 14.24
CA THR A 150 -6.33 -0.29 14.87
C THR A 150 -7.40 -1.10 14.16
N ALA A 151 -8.32 -1.70 14.92
CA ALA A 151 -9.36 -2.55 14.36
C ALA A 151 -10.20 -1.84 13.30
N GLU A 152 -10.54 -0.58 13.55
CA GLU A 152 -11.35 0.28 12.68
C GLU A 152 -10.67 0.43 11.32
N PHE A 153 -9.39 0.84 11.31
CA PHE A 153 -8.60 0.99 10.09
C PHE A 153 -8.50 -0.31 9.28
N TYR A 154 -8.23 -1.43 9.95
CA TYR A 154 -8.13 -2.72 9.28
C TYR A 154 -9.47 -3.16 8.67
N LEU A 155 -10.54 -3.13 9.46
CA LEU A 155 -11.87 -3.58 9.03
C LEU A 155 -12.43 -2.66 7.94
N GLU A 156 -12.27 -1.34 8.07
CA GLU A 156 -12.67 -0.37 7.05
C GLU A 156 -11.91 -0.62 5.74
N THR A 157 -10.60 -0.92 5.81
CA THR A 157 -9.81 -1.25 4.62
C THR A 157 -10.35 -2.51 3.93
N VAL A 158 -10.55 -3.61 4.68
CA VAL A 158 -11.10 -4.86 4.11
C VAL A 158 -12.46 -4.59 3.47
N GLN A 159 -13.35 -3.92 4.19
CA GLN A 159 -14.71 -3.67 3.75
C GLN A 159 -14.77 -2.76 2.52
N LYS A 160 -14.19 -1.56 2.59
CA LYS A 160 -14.34 -0.54 1.54
C LYS A 160 -13.49 -0.83 0.31
N VAL A 161 -12.26 -1.33 0.49
CA VAL A 161 -11.31 -1.52 -0.62
C VAL A 161 -11.49 -2.89 -1.27
N PHE A 162 -11.61 -3.95 -0.46
CA PHE A 162 -11.56 -5.32 -0.97
C PHE A 162 -12.93 -6.00 -1.10
N GLN A 163 -13.99 -5.54 -0.41
CA GLN A 163 -15.32 -6.13 -0.51
C GLN A 163 -16.30 -5.27 -1.31
N GLN A 164 -16.35 -3.97 -0.99
CA GLN A 164 -17.30 -3.03 -1.60
C GLN A 164 -16.72 -2.27 -2.78
N TYR A 165 -15.39 -2.21 -2.91
CA TYR A 165 -14.68 -1.55 -4.00
C TYR A 165 -15.14 -0.09 -4.18
N GLU A 166 -15.29 0.63 -3.08
CA GLU A 166 -16.01 1.91 -3.07
C GLU A 166 -15.35 2.97 -3.96
N LEU A 167 -14.01 3.03 -3.99
CA LEU A 167 -13.29 3.99 -4.82
C LEU A 167 -13.46 3.72 -6.33
N PRO A 168 -13.14 2.53 -6.86
CA PRO A 168 -13.27 2.26 -8.30
C PRO A 168 -14.74 2.17 -8.78
N LEU A 169 -15.70 1.92 -7.88
CA LEU A 169 -17.14 2.04 -8.18
C LEU A 169 -17.67 3.48 -8.04
N GLY A 170 -16.83 4.40 -7.55
CA GLY A 170 -17.19 5.79 -7.33
C GLY A 170 -18.26 5.96 -6.26
N THR A 171 -18.42 5.04 -5.31
CA THR A 171 -19.35 5.15 -4.17
C THR A 171 -18.65 5.59 -2.88
N LEU A 172 -17.32 5.73 -2.90
CA LEU A 172 -16.56 6.18 -1.74
C LEU A 172 -16.96 7.61 -1.36
N GLU A 173 -17.27 7.79 -0.09
CA GLU A 173 -17.49 9.08 0.53
C GLU A 173 -16.38 9.38 1.53
N TRP A 174 -16.10 10.67 1.68
CA TRP A 174 -15.23 11.22 2.71
C TRP A 174 -15.97 12.38 3.37
N GLN A 175 -16.18 12.32 4.68
CA GLN A 175 -16.96 13.31 5.45
C GLN A 175 -18.36 13.57 4.84
N GLY A 176 -19.04 12.50 4.38
CA GLY A 176 -20.36 12.55 3.77
C GLY A 176 -20.39 13.19 2.37
N ARG A 177 -19.24 13.41 1.74
CA ARG A 177 -19.12 13.92 0.38
C ARG A 177 -18.52 12.86 -0.53
N ARG A 178 -19.13 12.66 -1.70
CA ARG A 178 -18.61 11.75 -2.71
C ARG A 178 -17.21 12.17 -3.17
N VAL A 179 -16.29 11.21 -3.20
CA VAL A 179 -14.94 11.39 -3.72
C VAL A 179 -14.97 11.30 -5.24
N GLU A 180 -14.36 12.28 -5.91
CA GLU A 180 -14.33 12.38 -7.37
C GLU A 180 -12.87 12.46 -7.87
N PRO A 181 -12.22 11.32 -8.17
CA PRO A 181 -10.84 11.34 -8.68
C PRO A 181 -10.70 12.09 -10.01
N ALA A 182 -11.79 12.22 -10.78
CA ALA A 182 -11.83 13.07 -11.97
C ALA A 182 -11.58 14.57 -11.69
N ALA A 183 -11.69 15.05 -10.45
CA ALA A 183 -11.33 16.42 -10.10
C ALA A 183 -9.82 16.69 -10.20
N ILE A 184 -8.99 15.64 -10.22
CA ILE A 184 -7.53 15.75 -10.34
C ILE A 184 -7.18 16.18 -11.77
N ARG A 185 -6.76 17.44 -11.91
CA ARG A 185 -6.35 18.04 -13.20
C ARG A 185 -4.89 18.49 -13.22
N ARG A 186 -4.40 18.98 -12.08
CA ARG A 186 -3.10 19.68 -11.97
C ARG A 186 -1.99 18.78 -11.43
N THR A 187 -2.33 17.79 -10.60
CA THR A 187 -1.40 16.82 -10.03
C THR A 187 -1.00 15.79 -11.09
N ALA A 188 0.29 15.50 -11.20
CA ALA A 188 0.80 14.41 -12.02
C ALA A 188 0.66 13.06 -11.31
N LEU A 189 0.37 11.99 -12.05
CA LEU A 189 0.13 10.65 -11.50
C LEU A 189 1.10 9.64 -12.09
N LEU A 190 1.87 8.98 -11.23
CA LEU A 190 2.72 7.83 -11.57
C LEU A 190 2.18 6.58 -10.87
N THR A 191 1.99 5.50 -11.62
CA THR A 191 1.68 4.17 -11.06
C THR A 191 2.85 3.22 -11.29
N VAL A 192 3.21 2.44 -10.27
CA VAL A 192 4.29 1.45 -10.36
C VAL A 192 3.78 0.09 -9.92
N GLU A 193 3.97 -0.93 -10.75
CA GLU A 193 3.53 -2.31 -10.51
C GLU A 193 4.68 -3.30 -10.68
N GLY A 194 4.59 -4.45 -10.01
CA GLY A 194 5.52 -5.57 -10.19
C GLY A 194 4.90 -6.69 -11.02
N GLU A 195 5.62 -7.18 -12.05
CA GLU A 195 5.14 -8.26 -12.93
C GLU A 195 4.77 -9.54 -12.18
N ARG A 196 5.45 -9.84 -11.07
CA ARG A 196 5.26 -11.04 -10.25
C ARG A 196 4.68 -10.72 -8.87
N ASP A 197 4.00 -9.58 -8.74
CA ASP A 197 3.36 -9.19 -7.50
C ASP A 197 2.16 -10.11 -7.20
N ASP A 198 2.30 -10.90 -6.15
CA ASP A 198 1.31 -11.87 -5.66
C ASP A 198 0.33 -11.29 -4.63
N ILE A 199 0.50 -10.00 -4.27
CA ILE A 199 -0.33 -9.28 -3.31
C ILE A 199 -1.24 -8.29 -4.07
N CYS A 200 -0.64 -7.38 -4.84
CA CYS A 200 -1.31 -6.40 -5.67
C CYS A 200 -0.97 -6.67 -7.14
N ALA A 201 -1.83 -7.45 -7.81
CA ALA A 201 -1.57 -7.88 -9.17
C ALA A 201 -1.49 -6.71 -10.16
N VAL A 202 -0.78 -6.95 -11.26
CA VAL A 202 -0.75 -6.06 -12.43
C VAL A 202 -2.16 -5.68 -12.83
N GLY A 203 -2.40 -4.39 -13.06
CA GLY A 203 -3.73 -3.84 -13.37
C GLY A 203 -4.37 -3.10 -12.18
N GLN A 204 -4.13 -3.53 -10.94
CA GLN A 204 -4.83 -2.97 -9.79
C GLN A 204 -4.39 -1.54 -9.45
N THR A 205 -3.10 -1.21 -9.60
CA THR A 205 -2.58 0.15 -9.32
C THR A 205 -2.79 1.06 -10.52
N VAL A 206 -2.54 0.56 -11.73
CA VAL A 206 -2.68 1.33 -12.99
C VAL A 206 -4.11 1.79 -13.25
N ALA A 207 -5.11 1.09 -12.69
CA ALA A 207 -6.53 1.49 -12.72
C ALA A 207 -6.78 2.93 -12.19
N ALA A 208 -5.87 3.50 -11.40
CA ALA A 208 -5.93 4.91 -11.00
C ALA A 208 -6.03 5.89 -12.19
N HIS A 209 -5.40 5.54 -13.31
CA HIS A 209 -5.43 6.37 -14.53
C HIS A 209 -6.82 6.45 -15.16
N ASP A 210 -7.62 5.39 -15.05
CA ASP A 210 -9.00 5.35 -15.54
C ASP A 210 -9.92 6.19 -14.65
N LEU A 211 -9.67 6.18 -13.33
CA LEU A 211 -10.40 7.01 -12.37
C LEU A 211 -10.08 8.50 -12.50
N CYS A 212 -8.90 8.86 -13.04
CA CYS A 212 -8.43 10.23 -13.15
C CYS A 212 -8.38 10.73 -14.62
N PRO A 213 -9.50 10.74 -15.37
CA PRO A 213 -9.50 11.01 -16.82
C PRO A 213 -8.97 12.41 -17.17
N ASN A 214 -9.09 13.37 -16.27
CA ASN A 214 -8.72 14.76 -16.53
C ASN A 214 -7.23 15.09 -16.31
N ILE A 215 -6.40 14.11 -15.94
CA ILE A 215 -4.95 14.28 -15.94
C ILE A 215 -4.45 14.22 -17.38
N GLY A 216 -3.78 15.28 -17.84
CA GLY A 216 -3.25 15.35 -19.21
C GLY A 216 -2.15 14.29 -19.47
N PRO A 217 -1.97 13.82 -20.73
CA PRO A 217 -1.02 12.75 -21.05
C PRO A 217 0.42 13.00 -20.58
N ALA A 218 0.91 14.23 -20.67
CA ALA A 218 2.26 14.61 -20.23
C ALA A 218 2.49 14.49 -18.71
N LYS A 219 1.41 14.37 -17.92
CA LYS A 219 1.43 14.23 -16.46
C LYS A 219 1.10 12.82 -15.99
N ARG A 220 0.97 11.86 -16.92
CA ARG A 220 0.71 10.45 -16.63
C ARG A 220 1.99 9.64 -16.80
N GLY A 221 2.30 8.84 -15.81
CA GLY A 221 3.34 7.81 -15.88
C GLY A 221 2.80 6.46 -15.42
N HIS A 222 3.27 5.40 -16.05
CA HIS A 222 3.08 4.04 -15.58
C HIS A 222 4.37 3.26 -15.79
N HIS A 223 4.81 2.52 -14.78
CA HIS A 223 5.96 1.63 -14.85
C HIS A 223 5.59 0.22 -14.37
N LEU A 224 5.65 -0.75 -15.28
CA LEU A 224 5.57 -2.16 -14.94
C LEU A 224 6.98 -2.72 -14.80
N GLN A 225 7.40 -3.02 -13.58
CA GLN A 225 8.70 -3.59 -13.31
C GLN A 225 8.70 -5.10 -13.58
N ALA A 226 9.43 -5.51 -14.61
CA ALA A 226 9.65 -6.93 -14.89
C ALA A 226 10.39 -7.62 -13.74
N GLY A 227 10.05 -8.89 -13.48
CA GLY A 227 10.76 -9.82 -12.61
C GLY A 227 10.78 -9.52 -11.11
N VAL A 228 9.97 -8.58 -10.62
CA VAL A 228 9.81 -8.31 -9.18
C VAL A 228 8.45 -8.76 -8.68
N GLY A 229 8.42 -9.29 -7.45
CA GLY A 229 7.19 -9.39 -6.67
C GLY A 229 6.95 -8.14 -5.84
N HIS A 230 5.97 -8.19 -4.93
CA HIS A 230 5.47 -7.02 -4.18
C HIS A 230 6.57 -6.14 -3.58
N TYR A 231 7.40 -6.72 -2.70
CA TYR A 231 8.50 -6.00 -2.05
C TYR A 231 9.55 -5.47 -3.02
N GLY A 232 9.76 -6.14 -4.15
CA GLY A 232 10.77 -5.70 -5.13
C GLY A 232 10.38 -4.42 -5.88
N VAL A 233 9.13 -3.97 -5.74
CA VAL A 233 8.65 -2.69 -6.28
C VAL A 233 9.23 -1.50 -5.48
N PHE A 234 9.58 -1.68 -4.20
CA PHE A 234 10.00 -0.59 -3.32
C PHE A 234 11.19 -0.92 -2.41
N ASN A 235 11.79 -2.10 -2.55
CA ASN A 235 12.95 -2.53 -1.77
C ASN A 235 13.93 -3.34 -2.63
N GLY A 236 15.22 -3.24 -2.31
CA GLY A 236 16.30 -4.04 -2.88
C GLY A 236 16.87 -3.50 -4.20
N ARG A 237 17.76 -4.29 -4.81
CA ARG A 237 18.59 -3.86 -5.96
C ARG A 237 17.81 -3.34 -7.16
N ARG A 238 16.66 -3.94 -7.50
CA ARG A 238 15.85 -3.48 -8.65
C ARG A 238 15.13 -2.16 -8.34
N TRP A 239 14.69 -1.96 -7.11
CA TRP A 239 14.20 -0.67 -6.65
C TRP A 239 15.28 0.42 -6.80
N GLU A 240 16.46 0.21 -6.23
CA GLU A 240 17.55 1.19 -6.24
C GLU A 240 18.04 1.54 -7.66
N SER A 241 18.20 0.53 -8.52
CA SER A 241 18.83 0.71 -9.84
C SER A 241 17.86 1.06 -10.96
N GLN A 242 16.55 0.81 -10.81
CA GLN A 242 15.58 0.94 -11.92
C GLN A 242 14.36 1.79 -11.53
N ILE A 243 13.67 1.45 -10.45
CA ILE A 243 12.39 2.09 -10.10
C ILE A 243 12.60 3.45 -9.44
N TYR A 244 13.52 3.54 -8.47
CA TYR A 244 13.80 4.79 -7.75
C TYR A 244 14.26 5.93 -8.70
N PRO A 245 15.13 5.69 -9.69
CA PRO A 245 15.44 6.70 -10.72
C PRO A 245 14.21 7.19 -11.49
N ILE A 246 13.25 6.31 -11.81
CA ILE A 246 12.01 6.69 -12.50
C ILE A 246 11.17 7.60 -11.60
N LEU A 247 11.00 7.23 -10.32
CA LEU A 247 10.32 8.06 -9.33
C LEU A 247 10.99 9.45 -9.21
N GLN A 248 12.30 9.48 -9.03
CA GLN A 248 13.06 10.72 -8.89
C GLN A 248 12.90 11.62 -10.12
N ASN A 249 13.02 11.05 -11.32
CA ASN A 249 12.85 11.79 -12.57
C ASN A 249 11.41 12.31 -12.73
N PHE A 250 10.41 11.52 -12.33
CA PHE A 250 9.01 11.92 -12.38
C PHE A 250 8.72 13.10 -11.43
N ILE A 251 9.26 13.07 -10.20
CA ILE A 251 9.16 14.18 -9.25
C ILE A 251 9.80 15.44 -9.84
N ARG A 252 11.06 15.36 -10.31
CA ARG A 252 11.80 16.49 -10.89
C ARG A 252 11.13 17.09 -12.12
N ALA A 253 10.47 16.27 -12.94
CA ALA A 253 9.75 16.75 -14.12
C ALA A 253 8.46 17.53 -13.77
N ASN A 254 7.99 17.46 -12.53
CA ASN A 254 6.75 18.08 -12.06
C ASN A 254 6.97 19.04 -10.86
N ASP A 255 8.22 19.43 -10.61
CA ASP A 255 8.63 20.38 -9.57
C ASP A 255 8.29 21.85 -9.90
#